data_AF-X1VV11-F1
#
_entry.id   AF-X1VV11-F1
#
_cell.length_a   1.000
_cell.length_b   1.000
_cell.length_c   1.000
_cell.angle_alpha   90.00
_cell.angle_beta   90.00
_cell.angle_gamma   90.00
#
_symmetry.space_group_name_H-M   'P 1'
#
loop_
_entity.id
_entity.type
_entity.pdbx_description
1 polymer ?
#
loop_
_entity_poly.entity_id
_entity_poly.type
_entity_poly.pdbx_seq_one_letter_code
_entity_poly.pdbx_strand_id
1 'polypeptide(L)'
;LFNLLTGAKIEVKAYESGKKEPNLRTCPVPDLRLEKIWSLSPEKEKKPATVDFIDLAGISFGEVKNTTYLNYLRKADGLTHVIRGFLEAQIPHPKGKINPEEDIHSMEDELTLSDLVSIESRLEKLEKELKKTKNPEEEKEKEFLLRLRAHLEKGQALREIELSPEEEKLISSFAFLSQKPLIHMINVDEKDIPLVENPEKIYSSQKKRVTALAFCGKIEAEIMELEDEERETFLSEYGLEKLSAPKFLKASYNLL
;
A
#
# COMPACT_ATOMS: atom_id res chain seq x y z
N LEU A 1 -10.70 7.12 -0.07
CA LEU A 1 -9.26 7.46 -0.15
C LEU A 1 -8.86 7.96 -1.53
N PHE A 2 -9.02 7.17 -2.61
CA PHE A 2 -8.57 7.58 -3.95
C PHE A 2 -9.09 8.96 -4.39
N ASN A 3 -10.37 9.25 -4.18
CA ASN A 3 -10.93 10.58 -4.44
C ASN A 3 -10.27 11.69 -3.60
N LEU A 4 -9.99 11.43 -2.32
CA LEU A 4 -9.30 12.39 -1.44
C LEU A 4 -7.89 12.70 -1.94
N LEU A 5 -7.20 11.70 -2.50
CA LEU A 5 -5.85 11.85 -3.02
C LEU A 5 -5.81 12.57 -4.37
N THR A 6 -6.79 12.29 -5.22
CA THR A 6 -6.78 12.70 -6.63
C THR A 6 -7.65 13.91 -6.92
N GLY A 7 -8.50 14.31 -5.98
CA GLY A 7 -9.58 15.28 -6.22
C GLY A 7 -10.65 14.77 -7.20
N ALA A 8 -10.61 13.48 -7.57
CA ALA A 8 -11.58 12.91 -8.49
C ALA A 8 -12.94 12.69 -7.82
N LYS A 9 -14.02 12.76 -8.60
CA LYS A 9 -15.39 12.45 -8.16
C LYS A 9 -15.84 11.08 -8.70
N ILE A 10 -15.11 10.02 -8.33
CA ILE A 10 -15.46 8.64 -8.70
C ILE A 10 -16.48 8.09 -7.70
N GLU A 11 -17.50 7.39 -8.18
CA GLU A 11 -18.53 6.79 -7.32
C GLU A 11 -17.92 5.74 -6.38
N VAL A 12 -18.10 5.90 -5.06
CA VAL A 12 -17.60 4.96 -4.04
C VAL A 12 -18.70 3.95 -3.73
N LYS A 13 -18.50 2.67 -4.08
CA LYS A 13 -19.42 1.57 -3.76
C LYS A 13 -18.81 0.63 -2.73
N ALA A 14 -19.65 0.07 -1.85
CA ALA A 14 -19.21 -0.76 -0.72
C ALA A 14 -18.51 -2.07 -1.13
N TYR A 15 -18.90 -2.66 -2.26
CA TYR A 15 -18.29 -3.85 -2.85
C TYR A 15 -18.46 -3.78 -4.38
N GLU A 16 -17.36 -3.67 -5.11
CA GLU A 16 -17.38 -3.82 -6.58
C GLU A 16 -16.69 -5.13 -6.96
N SER A 17 -17.44 -6.05 -7.57
CA SER A 17 -16.88 -7.29 -8.13
C SER A 17 -15.77 -6.97 -9.15
N GLY A 18 -14.62 -7.65 -9.05
CA GLY A 18 -13.35 -7.37 -9.75
C GLY A 18 -13.33 -7.46 -11.29
N LYS A 19 -14.27 -6.81 -11.97
CA LYS A 19 -14.38 -6.73 -13.44
C LYS A 19 -14.26 -5.32 -14.03
N LYS A 20 -14.01 -4.28 -13.23
CA LYS A 20 -13.69 -2.94 -13.75
C LYS A 20 -12.19 -2.78 -13.99
N GLU A 21 -11.85 -2.03 -15.03
CA GLU A 21 -10.50 -1.51 -15.23
C GLU A 21 -10.10 -0.63 -14.04
N PRO A 22 -8.84 -0.70 -13.59
CA PRO A 22 -8.40 0.09 -12.44
C PRO A 22 -8.39 1.57 -12.78
N ASN A 23 -8.58 2.42 -11.77
CA ASN A 23 -8.46 3.86 -11.97
C ASN A 23 -6.98 4.25 -11.84
N LEU A 24 -6.42 4.90 -12.86
CA LEU A 24 -5.06 5.43 -12.81
C LEU A 24 -5.10 6.95 -12.68
N ARG A 25 -4.31 7.49 -11.74
CA ARG A 25 -4.14 8.93 -11.58
C ARG A 25 -2.72 9.28 -11.15
N THR A 26 -2.15 10.28 -11.81
CA THR A 26 -0.90 10.92 -11.42
C THR A 26 -1.20 12.07 -10.48
N CYS A 27 -0.57 12.08 -9.30
CA CYS A 27 -0.75 13.12 -8.29
C CYS A 27 0.57 13.85 -8.01
N PRO A 28 0.57 15.20 -7.92
CA PRO A 28 1.75 15.94 -7.49
C PRO A 28 2.03 15.72 -6.00
N VAL A 29 3.30 15.60 -5.64
CA VAL A 29 3.74 15.45 -4.25
C VAL A 29 3.89 16.85 -3.62
N PRO A 30 3.18 17.15 -2.52
CA PRO A 30 3.33 18.43 -1.83
C PRO A 30 4.74 18.58 -1.21
N ASP A 31 5.48 19.62 -1.60
CA ASP A 31 6.81 19.91 -1.06
C ASP A 31 6.97 21.41 -0.73
N LEU A 32 7.02 21.73 0.57
CA LEU A 32 7.22 23.09 1.07
C LEU A 32 8.55 23.72 0.61
N ARG A 33 9.57 22.91 0.29
CA ARG A 33 10.85 23.42 -0.25
C ARG A 33 10.65 23.98 -1.65
N LEU A 34 9.87 23.28 -2.47
CA LEU A 34 9.52 23.74 -3.82
C LEU A 34 8.69 25.02 -3.76
N GLU A 35 7.72 25.10 -2.85
CA GLU A 35 6.91 26.32 -2.64
C GLU A 35 7.80 27.53 -2.33
N LYS A 36 8.74 27.37 -1.38
CA LYS A 36 9.66 28.44 -0.99
C LYS A 36 10.54 28.89 -2.15
N ILE A 37 11.09 27.96 -2.92
CA ILE A 37 11.93 28.30 -4.08
C ILE A 37 11.09 29.01 -5.16
N TRP A 38 9.89 28.51 -5.44
CA TRP A 38 9.02 29.10 -6.45
C TRP A 38 8.55 30.51 -6.06
N SER A 39 8.31 30.77 -4.77
CA SER A 39 7.93 32.10 -4.27
C SER A 39 8.98 33.20 -4.53
N LEU A 40 10.24 32.82 -4.78
CA LEU A 40 11.33 33.73 -5.13
C LEU A 40 11.39 34.06 -6.63
N SER A 41 10.70 33.29 -7.47
CA SER A 41 10.67 33.46 -8.94
C SER A 41 9.32 32.97 -9.50
N PRO A 42 8.20 33.63 -9.16
CA PRO A 42 6.85 33.18 -9.50
C PRO A 42 6.56 33.17 -11.01
N GLU A 43 7.36 33.87 -11.81
CA GLU A 43 7.28 33.87 -13.27
C GLU A 43 7.69 32.54 -13.91
N LYS A 44 8.39 31.67 -13.17
CA LYS A 44 8.81 30.35 -13.65
C LYS A 44 7.74 29.30 -13.45
N GLU A 45 7.64 28.38 -14.40
CA GLU A 45 6.75 27.22 -14.30
C GLU A 45 7.15 26.32 -13.12
N LYS A 46 6.19 26.01 -12.25
CA LYS A 46 6.37 25.12 -11.11
C LYS A 46 6.16 23.67 -11.51
N LYS A 47 7.19 22.83 -11.35
CA LYS A 47 7.15 21.39 -11.69
C LYS A 47 7.32 20.53 -10.43
N PRO A 48 6.24 20.08 -9.79
CA PRO A 48 6.33 19.18 -8.65
C PRO A 48 6.75 17.77 -9.07
N ALA A 49 7.34 17.02 -8.13
CA ALA A 49 7.46 15.57 -8.28
C ALA A 49 6.05 14.94 -8.34
N THR A 50 5.91 13.82 -9.02
CA THR A 50 4.61 13.14 -9.17
C THR A 50 4.70 11.67 -8.79
N VAL A 51 3.59 11.11 -8.36
CA VAL A 51 3.42 9.68 -8.05
C VAL A 51 2.16 9.18 -8.76
N ASP A 52 2.25 8.02 -9.39
CA ASP A 52 1.13 7.37 -10.05
C ASP A 52 0.41 6.42 -9.08
N PHE A 53 -0.90 6.59 -8.94
CA PHE A 53 -1.77 5.72 -8.15
C PHE A 53 -2.65 4.88 -9.05
N ILE A 54 -2.72 3.60 -8.72
CA ILE A 54 -3.62 2.63 -9.34
C ILE A 54 -4.62 2.19 -8.26
N ASP A 55 -5.88 2.60 -8.42
CA ASP A 55 -6.97 2.15 -7.56
C ASP A 55 -7.47 0.80 -8.04
N LEU A 56 -7.42 -0.17 -7.15
CA LEU A 56 -7.98 -1.49 -7.38
C LEU A 56 -9.22 -1.63 -6.49
N ALA A 57 -10.33 -2.08 -7.07
CA ALA A 57 -11.56 -2.31 -6.32
C ALA A 57 -11.30 -3.23 -5.12
N GLY A 58 -11.99 -2.96 -4.01
CA GLY A 58 -11.85 -3.73 -2.77
C GLY A 58 -12.17 -5.20 -3.00
N ILE A 59 -11.22 -6.07 -2.69
CA ILE A 59 -11.38 -7.52 -2.80
C ILE A 59 -12.00 -8.06 -1.51
N SER A 60 -12.89 -9.04 -1.65
CA SER A 60 -13.24 -9.90 -0.52
C SER A 60 -12.08 -10.84 -0.15
N PHE A 61 -12.04 -11.24 1.12
CA PHE A 61 -11.05 -12.20 1.62
C PHE A 61 -10.89 -13.43 0.71
N GLY A 62 -9.66 -13.80 0.34
CA GLY A 62 -9.38 -14.95 -0.53
C GLY A 62 -9.50 -14.76 -2.04
N GLU A 63 -9.98 -13.61 -2.56
CA GLU A 63 -9.99 -13.35 -4.02
C GLU A 63 -8.70 -12.69 -4.54
N VAL A 64 -7.69 -12.49 -3.68
CA VAL A 64 -6.31 -12.13 -4.10
C VAL A 64 -5.72 -13.18 -5.07
N LYS A 65 -6.32 -14.36 -5.16
CA LYS A 65 -6.00 -15.39 -6.18
C LYS A 65 -6.37 -15.01 -7.61
N ASN A 66 -7.11 -13.91 -7.84
CA ASN A 66 -7.42 -13.44 -9.18
C ASN A 66 -6.13 -12.95 -9.89
N THR A 67 -5.74 -13.67 -10.95
CA THR A 67 -4.49 -13.43 -11.68
C THR A 67 -4.39 -12.02 -12.25
N THR A 68 -5.51 -11.41 -12.67
CA THR A 68 -5.52 -10.04 -13.18
C THR A 68 -5.13 -9.03 -12.10
N TYR A 69 -5.63 -9.22 -10.87
CA TYR A 69 -5.32 -8.34 -9.75
C TYR A 69 -3.87 -8.46 -9.31
N LEU A 70 -3.36 -9.70 -9.17
CA LEU A 70 -1.96 -9.95 -8.87
C LEU A 70 -1.03 -9.30 -9.90
N ASN A 71 -1.41 -9.28 -11.18
CA ASN A 71 -0.62 -8.61 -12.21
C ASN A 71 -0.51 -7.09 -11.99
N TYR A 72 -1.56 -6.42 -11.52
CA TYR A 72 -1.47 -5.00 -11.17
C TYR A 72 -0.59 -4.78 -9.94
N LEU A 73 -0.78 -5.59 -8.88
CA LEU A 73 0.07 -5.50 -7.70
C LEU A 73 1.56 -5.75 -8.03
N ARG A 74 1.86 -6.73 -8.89
CA ARG A 74 3.24 -7.06 -9.31
C ARG A 74 3.89 -5.91 -10.09
N LYS A 75 3.11 -5.14 -10.86
CA LYS A 75 3.58 -3.98 -11.63
C LYS A 75 3.81 -2.71 -10.80
N ALA A 76 3.18 -2.60 -9.63
CA ALA A 76 3.33 -1.42 -8.77
C ALA A 76 4.66 -1.45 -8.00
N ASP A 77 5.29 -0.31 -7.75
CA ASP A 77 6.55 -0.26 -6.98
C ASP A 77 6.33 -0.38 -5.46
N GLY A 78 5.15 0.01 -4.98
CA GLY A 78 4.73 -0.07 -3.58
C GLY A 78 3.24 -0.34 -3.46
N LEU A 79 2.80 -0.79 -2.30
CA LEU A 79 1.42 -1.18 -2.03
C LEU A 79 0.80 -0.28 -0.96
N THR A 80 -0.49 0.00 -1.10
CA THR A 80 -1.30 0.62 -0.05
C THR A 80 -2.45 -0.31 0.29
N HIS A 81 -2.55 -0.69 1.55
CA HIS A 81 -3.65 -1.48 2.09
C HIS A 81 -4.59 -0.55 2.84
N VAL A 82 -5.82 -0.38 2.34
CA VAL A 82 -6.82 0.45 3.00
C VAL A 82 -7.64 -0.43 3.94
N ILE A 83 -7.58 -0.14 5.23
CA ILE A 83 -8.19 -0.96 6.28
C ILE A 83 -9.40 -0.26 6.85
N ARG A 84 -10.46 -1.02 7.09
CA ARG A 84 -11.68 -0.51 7.72
C ARG A 84 -11.50 -0.50 9.24
N GLY A 85 -11.51 0.68 9.84
CA GLY A 85 -11.46 0.91 11.29
C GLY A 85 -12.76 1.45 11.88
N PHE A 86 -13.85 1.53 11.11
CA PHE A 86 -15.14 2.07 11.54
C PHE A 86 -16.27 1.04 11.47
N LEU A 87 -17.25 1.18 12.37
CA LEU A 87 -18.47 0.39 12.39
C LEU A 87 -19.56 1.10 11.58
N GLU A 88 -20.19 0.39 10.66
CA GLU A 88 -21.36 0.89 9.94
C GLU A 88 -22.36 -0.24 9.74
N ALA A 89 -23.56 -0.11 10.31
CA ALA A 89 -24.57 -1.17 10.36
C ALA A 89 -25.06 -1.60 8.98
N GLN A 90 -24.98 -0.71 7.99
CA GLN A 90 -25.44 -0.97 6.61
C GLN A 90 -24.39 -1.69 5.76
N ILE A 91 -23.13 -1.73 6.19
CA ILE A 91 -22.03 -2.37 5.46
C ILE A 91 -21.45 -3.47 6.35
N PRO A 92 -21.85 -4.75 6.17
CA PRO A 92 -21.31 -5.83 6.99
C PRO A 92 -19.80 -6.00 6.74
N HIS A 93 -19.04 -6.30 7.79
CA HIS A 93 -17.64 -6.69 7.62
C HIS A 93 -17.55 -8.13 7.12
N PRO A 94 -16.65 -8.50 6.18
CA PRO A 94 -16.55 -9.86 5.67
C PRO A 94 -16.32 -10.92 6.76
N LYS A 95 -15.60 -10.57 7.83
CA LYS A 95 -15.35 -11.43 9.00
C LYS A 95 -16.38 -11.27 10.13
N GLY A 96 -17.40 -10.45 9.95
CA GLY A 96 -18.44 -10.17 10.95
C GLY A 96 -18.01 -9.26 12.11
N LYS A 97 -16.72 -8.99 12.29
CA LYS A 97 -16.16 -8.06 13.28
C LYS A 97 -15.13 -7.14 12.63
N ILE A 98 -15.10 -5.88 13.05
CA ILE A 98 -14.05 -4.92 12.69
C ILE A 98 -12.84 -5.14 13.60
N ASN A 99 -11.71 -5.52 13.03
CA ASN A 99 -10.42 -5.56 13.73
C ASN A 99 -9.29 -5.22 12.74
N PRO A 100 -8.83 -3.95 12.71
CA PRO A 100 -7.79 -3.52 11.77
C PRO A 100 -6.51 -4.35 11.84
N GLU A 101 -6.09 -4.77 13.03
CA GLU A 101 -4.86 -5.55 13.21
C GLU A 101 -4.97 -6.94 12.58
N GLU A 102 -6.11 -7.63 12.80
CA GLU A 102 -6.36 -8.93 12.17
C GLU A 102 -6.45 -8.83 10.64
N ASP A 103 -7.02 -7.76 10.11
CA ASP A 103 -7.14 -7.53 8.67
C ASP A 103 -5.77 -7.21 8.03
N ILE A 104 -4.93 -6.44 8.72
CA ILE A 104 -3.53 -6.21 8.34
C ILE A 104 -2.77 -7.54 8.26
N HIS A 105 -2.79 -8.34 9.32
CA HIS A 105 -2.10 -9.63 9.35
C HIS A 105 -2.60 -10.57 8.26
N SER A 106 -3.91 -10.63 8.07
CA SER A 106 -4.51 -11.48 7.03
C SER A 106 -4.01 -11.12 5.62
N MET A 107 -3.97 -9.83 5.29
CA MET A 107 -3.48 -9.38 3.99
C MET A 107 -1.99 -9.67 3.82
N GLU A 108 -1.17 -9.41 4.84
CA GLU A 108 0.26 -9.72 4.79
C GLU A 108 0.53 -11.22 4.63
N ASP A 109 -0.26 -12.08 5.28
CA ASP A 109 -0.20 -13.53 5.11
C ASP A 109 -0.56 -13.94 3.69
N GLU A 110 -1.59 -13.34 3.08
CA GLU A 110 -1.97 -13.60 1.69
C GLU A 110 -0.85 -13.21 0.70
N LEU A 111 -0.18 -12.07 0.91
CA LEU A 111 0.96 -11.67 0.08
C LEU A 111 2.13 -12.65 0.21
N THR A 112 2.46 -13.02 1.44
CA THR A 112 3.54 -13.95 1.78
C THR A 112 3.27 -15.32 1.17
N LEU A 113 2.04 -15.81 1.26
CA LEU A 113 1.63 -17.08 0.67
C LEU A 113 1.68 -17.06 -0.86
N SER A 114 1.28 -15.97 -1.51
CA SER A 114 1.37 -15.81 -2.97
C SER A 114 2.82 -15.92 -3.45
N ASP A 115 3.75 -15.30 -2.72
CA ASP A 115 5.17 -15.38 -3.04
C ASP A 115 5.74 -16.77 -2.77
N LEU A 116 5.33 -17.43 -1.67
CA LEU A 116 5.73 -18.78 -1.34
C LEU A 116 5.40 -19.77 -2.46
N VAL A 117 4.17 -19.73 -2.97
CA VAL A 117 3.73 -20.55 -4.12
C VAL A 117 4.58 -20.27 -5.37
N SER A 118 4.94 -19.00 -5.60
CA SER A 118 5.79 -18.61 -6.73
C SER A 118 7.21 -19.18 -6.60
N ILE A 119 7.79 -19.15 -5.40
CA ILE A 119 9.11 -19.70 -5.09
C ILE A 119 9.11 -21.22 -5.23
N GLU A 120 8.11 -21.90 -4.67
CA GLU A 120 7.99 -23.36 -4.76
C GLU A 120 7.93 -23.84 -6.21
N SER A 121 7.13 -23.20 -7.05
CA SER A 121 7.05 -23.55 -8.48
C SER A 121 8.38 -23.36 -9.20
N ARG A 122 9.16 -22.31 -8.88
CA ARG A 122 10.48 -22.10 -9.47
C ARG A 122 11.48 -23.14 -8.99
N LEU A 123 11.50 -23.45 -7.69
CA LEU A 123 12.38 -24.48 -7.11
C LEU A 123 12.15 -25.84 -7.78
N GLU A 124 10.91 -26.24 -8.02
CA GLU A 124 10.60 -27.49 -8.73
C GLU A 124 11.14 -27.54 -10.16
N LYS A 125 11.15 -26.39 -10.87
CA LYS A 125 11.70 -26.29 -12.23
C LYS A 125 13.22 -26.38 -12.20
N LEU A 126 13.87 -25.62 -11.32
CA LEU A 126 15.33 -25.65 -11.12
C LEU A 126 15.81 -27.06 -10.78
N GLU A 127 15.07 -27.81 -9.97
CA GLU A 127 15.42 -29.20 -9.64
C GLU A 127 15.42 -30.13 -10.86
N LYS A 128 14.53 -29.89 -11.82
CA LYS A 128 14.49 -30.67 -13.07
C LYS A 128 15.60 -30.24 -14.04
N GLU A 129 15.92 -28.94 -14.07
CA GLU A 129 16.96 -28.35 -14.92
C GLU A 129 18.36 -28.81 -14.46
N LEU A 130 18.67 -28.68 -13.17
CA LEU A 130 19.94 -29.07 -12.56
C LEU A 130 20.23 -30.59 -12.65
N LYS A 131 19.18 -31.43 -12.70
CA LYS A 131 19.34 -32.87 -12.94
C LYS A 131 19.83 -33.19 -14.36
N LYS A 132 19.53 -32.33 -15.34
CA LYS A 132 19.93 -32.51 -16.74
C LYS A 132 21.30 -31.92 -17.00
N THR A 133 21.54 -30.72 -16.49
CA THR A 133 22.78 -29.97 -16.71
C THR A 133 23.18 -29.30 -15.40
N LYS A 134 24.42 -29.52 -14.96
CA LYS A 134 24.96 -28.77 -13.82
C LYS A 134 25.32 -27.36 -14.27
N ASN A 135 24.49 -26.39 -13.89
CA ASN A 135 24.73 -24.98 -14.11
C ASN A 135 24.98 -24.29 -12.76
N PRO A 136 26.19 -23.77 -12.50
CA PRO A 136 26.51 -23.10 -11.25
C PRO A 136 25.62 -21.89 -10.92
N GLU A 137 25.06 -21.20 -11.91
CA GLU A 137 24.15 -20.07 -11.68
C GLU A 137 22.79 -20.54 -11.16
N GLU A 138 22.26 -21.64 -11.71
CA GLU A 138 21.00 -22.25 -11.25
C GLU A 138 21.13 -22.86 -9.84
N GLU A 139 22.31 -23.39 -9.50
CA GLU A 139 22.59 -23.86 -8.13
C GLU A 139 22.55 -22.71 -7.12
N LYS A 140 23.16 -21.57 -7.45
CA LYS A 140 23.11 -20.35 -6.62
C LYS A 140 21.69 -19.81 -6.50
N GLU A 141 20.93 -19.76 -7.61
CA GLU A 141 19.53 -19.35 -7.59
C GLU A 141 18.70 -20.26 -6.67
N LYS A 142 18.90 -21.58 -6.77
CA LYS A 142 18.20 -22.55 -5.92
C LYS A 142 18.51 -22.32 -4.43
N GLU A 143 19.77 -22.16 -4.07
CA GLU A 143 20.18 -21.92 -2.67
C GLU A 143 19.55 -20.64 -2.12
N PHE A 144 19.56 -19.57 -2.92
CA PHE A 144 18.94 -18.30 -2.53
C PHE A 144 17.42 -18.43 -2.37
N LEU A 145 16.73 -19.06 -3.32
CA LEU A 145 15.28 -19.29 -3.23
C LEU A 145 14.89 -20.17 -2.02
N LEU A 146 15.73 -21.14 -1.63
CA LEU A 146 15.51 -21.91 -0.40
C LEU A 146 15.60 -21.02 0.85
N ARG A 147 16.53 -20.06 0.89
CA ARG A 147 16.64 -19.06 1.98
C ARG A 147 15.37 -18.20 2.05
N LEU A 148 14.89 -17.70 0.92
CA LEU A 148 13.67 -16.90 0.84
C LEU A 148 12.43 -17.71 1.25
N ARG A 149 12.33 -18.97 0.81
CA ARG A 149 11.25 -19.88 1.20
C ARG A 149 11.19 -20.05 2.73
N ALA A 150 12.33 -20.32 3.36
CA ALA A 150 12.40 -20.50 4.82
C ALA A 150 12.07 -19.21 5.60
N HIS A 151 12.26 -18.04 5.00
CA HIS A 151 11.84 -16.75 5.57
C HIS A 151 10.32 -16.59 5.50
N LEU A 152 9.72 -16.85 4.33
CA LEU A 152 8.27 -16.81 4.13
C LEU A 152 7.51 -17.85 4.97
N GLU A 153 8.05 -19.06 5.13
CA GLU A 153 7.47 -20.13 5.95
C GLU A 153 7.34 -19.74 7.44
N LYS A 154 8.12 -18.75 7.90
CA LYS A 154 8.02 -18.18 9.26
C LYS A 154 7.00 -17.05 9.37
N GLY A 155 6.26 -16.75 8.30
CA GLY A 155 5.33 -15.61 8.23
C GLY A 155 6.03 -14.25 8.12
N GLN A 156 7.30 -14.22 7.71
CA GLN A 156 8.07 -12.98 7.59
C GLN A 156 8.10 -12.53 6.13
N ALA A 157 7.76 -11.27 5.87
CA ALA A 157 7.70 -10.73 4.52
C ALA A 157 9.10 -10.55 3.93
N LEU A 158 9.27 -10.68 2.62
CA LEU A 158 10.58 -10.48 1.97
C LEU A 158 11.12 -9.06 2.11
N ARG A 159 10.28 -8.05 2.38
CA ARG A 159 10.75 -6.67 2.65
C ARG A 159 11.60 -6.56 3.92
N GLU A 160 11.54 -7.55 4.80
CA GLU A 160 12.27 -7.58 6.08
C GLU A 160 13.69 -8.16 5.95
N ILE A 161 13.97 -8.89 4.86
CA ILE A 161 15.29 -9.46 4.62
C ILE A 161 16.22 -8.41 4.01
N GLU A 162 17.48 -8.41 4.45
CA GLU A 162 18.52 -7.61 3.80
C GLU A 162 19.07 -8.42 2.62
N LEU A 163 19.08 -7.78 1.45
CA LEU A 163 19.56 -8.37 0.21
C LEU A 163 20.77 -7.60 -0.28
N SER A 164 21.74 -8.33 -0.82
CA SER A 164 22.84 -7.71 -1.57
C SER A 164 22.34 -7.19 -2.93
N PRO A 165 23.05 -6.25 -3.58
CA PRO A 165 22.67 -5.78 -4.93
C PRO A 165 22.60 -6.91 -5.96
N GLU A 166 23.41 -7.96 -5.81
CA GLU A 166 23.38 -9.15 -6.66
C GLU A 166 22.11 -9.98 -6.41
N GLU A 167 21.74 -10.16 -5.15
CA GLU A 167 20.53 -10.87 -4.75
C GLU A 167 19.26 -10.12 -5.18
N GLU A 168 19.20 -8.80 -5.01
CA GLU A 168 18.09 -7.97 -5.50
C GLU A 168 17.91 -8.12 -7.01
N LYS A 169 19.01 -8.10 -7.77
CA LYS A 169 18.97 -8.31 -9.21
C LYS A 169 18.44 -9.69 -9.57
N LEU A 170 18.86 -10.72 -8.83
CA LEU A 170 18.46 -12.11 -9.07
C LEU A 170 16.94 -12.33 -8.91
N ILE A 171 16.30 -11.64 -7.97
CA ILE A 171 14.85 -11.79 -7.73
C ILE A 171 13.97 -10.70 -8.35
N SER A 172 14.58 -9.66 -8.95
CA SER A 172 13.85 -8.55 -9.59
C SER A 172 12.78 -9.02 -10.59
N SER A 173 13.04 -10.12 -11.29
CA SER A 173 12.13 -10.72 -12.29
C SER A 173 10.89 -11.40 -11.69
N PHE A 174 10.91 -11.77 -10.41
CA PHE A 174 9.80 -12.44 -9.75
C PHE A 174 8.67 -11.46 -9.38
N ALA A 175 9.02 -10.18 -9.20
CA ALA A 175 8.11 -9.13 -8.75
C ALA A 175 7.31 -9.54 -7.49
N PHE A 176 8.02 -10.05 -6.47
CA PHE A 176 7.42 -10.52 -5.22
C PHE A 176 6.61 -9.42 -4.53
N LEU A 177 5.44 -9.78 -4.00
CA LEU A 177 4.51 -8.85 -3.39
C LEU A 177 4.91 -8.48 -1.96
N SER A 178 5.36 -9.45 -1.18
CA SER A 178 5.85 -9.28 0.19
C SER A 178 7.18 -8.53 0.25
N GLN A 179 7.91 -8.39 -0.87
CA GLN A 179 9.11 -7.56 -0.98
C GLN A 179 8.78 -6.08 -1.11
N LYS A 180 7.63 -5.74 -1.71
CA LYS A 180 7.24 -4.36 -1.98
C LYS A 180 7.03 -3.61 -0.66
N PRO A 181 7.41 -2.32 -0.60
CA PRO A 181 7.04 -1.48 0.52
C PRO A 181 5.51 -1.37 0.68
N LEU A 182 5.04 -1.19 1.92
CA LEU A 182 3.62 -1.24 2.25
C LEU A 182 3.19 -0.06 3.13
N ILE A 183 2.09 0.59 2.76
CA ILE A 183 1.40 1.56 3.60
C ILE A 183 0.07 0.97 4.05
N HIS A 184 -0.13 0.87 5.36
CA HIS A 184 -1.42 0.56 5.97
C HIS A 184 -2.16 1.86 6.23
N MET A 185 -3.30 2.06 5.56
CA MET A 185 -4.10 3.27 5.64
C MET A 185 -5.44 2.95 6.31
N ILE A 186 -5.54 3.26 7.60
CA ILE A 186 -6.67 2.87 8.44
C ILE A 186 -7.74 3.96 8.40
N ASN A 187 -8.91 3.61 7.86
CA ASN A 187 -10.06 4.50 7.81
C ASN A 187 -10.82 4.43 9.13
N VAL A 188 -10.75 5.48 9.95
CA VAL A 188 -11.37 5.55 11.28
C VAL A 188 -12.71 6.27 11.26
N ASP A 189 -13.50 6.04 12.30
CA ASP A 189 -14.76 6.73 12.55
C ASP A 189 -14.51 8.16 13.08
N GLU A 190 -15.53 9.01 13.04
CA GLU A 190 -15.47 10.41 13.48
C GLU A 190 -15.05 10.54 14.95
N LYS A 191 -15.59 9.68 15.82
CA LYS A 191 -15.23 9.61 17.24
C LYS A 191 -13.76 9.27 17.49
N ASP A 192 -13.12 8.64 16.51
CA ASP A 192 -11.75 8.11 16.59
C ASP A 192 -10.75 9.03 15.85
N ILE A 193 -11.17 10.22 15.39
CA ILE A 193 -10.32 11.23 14.74
C ILE A 193 -9.03 11.55 15.54
N PRO A 194 -9.02 11.62 16.89
CA PRO A 194 -7.78 11.83 17.63
C PRO A 194 -6.69 10.76 17.39
N LEU A 195 -7.06 9.59 16.83
CA LEU A 195 -6.13 8.53 16.42
C LEU A 195 -5.49 8.79 15.04
N VAL A 196 -6.00 9.73 14.24
CA VAL A 196 -5.43 10.11 12.93
C VAL A 196 -4.01 10.65 13.08
N GLU A 197 -3.76 11.44 14.13
CA GLU A 197 -2.43 11.97 14.45
C GLU A 197 -1.54 10.96 15.21
N ASN A 198 -2.11 9.85 15.68
CA ASN A 198 -1.40 8.83 16.46
C ASN A 198 -1.74 7.40 15.96
N PRO A 199 -1.51 7.08 14.67
CA PRO A 199 -1.90 5.80 14.08
C PRO A 199 -1.25 4.59 14.77
N GLU A 200 -0.11 4.79 15.45
CA GLU A 200 0.57 3.77 16.25
C GLU A 200 -0.26 3.24 17.42
N LYS A 201 -1.27 3.99 17.88
CA LYS A 201 -2.24 3.51 18.89
C LYS A 201 -3.19 2.47 18.32
N ILE A 202 -3.38 2.45 17.00
CA ILE A 202 -4.20 1.44 16.31
C ILE A 202 -3.30 0.28 15.87
N TYR A 203 -2.17 0.59 15.24
CA TYR A 203 -1.22 -0.40 14.77
C TYR A 203 0.20 0.15 14.78
N SER A 204 1.02 -0.38 15.69
CA SER A 204 2.45 -0.05 15.76
C SER A 204 3.24 -1.01 14.86
N SER A 205 3.47 -0.61 13.61
CA SER A 205 4.37 -1.36 12.74
C SER A 205 5.82 -1.16 13.17
N GLN A 206 6.47 -2.22 13.64
CA GLN A 206 7.93 -2.25 13.82
C GLN A 206 8.65 -2.85 12.61
N LYS A 207 7.91 -3.20 11.55
CA LYS A 207 8.45 -3.89 10.37
C LYS A 207 9.15 -2.91 9.43
N LYS A 208 10.27 -3.34 8.83
CA LYS A 208 11.00 -2.54 7.82
C LYS A 208 10.11 -2.28 6.60
N ARG A 209 10.20 -1.06 6.05
CA ARG A 209 9.46 -0.62 4.84
C ARG A 209 7.93 -0.77 4.96
N VAL A 210 7.40 -0.69 6.18
CA VAL A 210 5.96 -0.66 6.46
C VAL A 210 5.62 0.59 7.26
N THR A 211 4.67 1.39 6.77
CA THR A 211 4.20 2.61 7.44
C THR A 211 2.71 2.48 7.72
N ALA A 212 2.27 2.84 8.93
CA ALA A 212 0.86 2.96 9.27
C ALA A 212 0.44 4.42 9.29
N LEU A 213 -0.67 4.72 8.64
CA LEU A 213 -1.34 6.02 8.64
C LEU A 213 -2.82 5.79 8.94
N ALA A 214 -3.48 6.80 9.47
CA ALA A 214 -4.91 6.80 9.69
C ALA A 214 -5.53 8.03 9.02
N PHE A 215 -6.82 7.94 8.71
CA PHE A 215 -7.60 9.04 8.14
C PHE A 215 -9.08 8.84 8.47
N CYS A 216 -9.86 9.92 8.50
CA CYS A 216 -11.31 9.82 8.59
C CYS A 216 -11.92 10.15 7.24
N GLY A 217 -12.23 9.11 6.46
CA GLY A 217 -12.66 9.29 5.07
C GLY A 217 -13.96 10.09 4.91
N LYS A 218 -14.85 10.03 5.91
CA LYS A 218 -16.12 10.76 5.90
C LYS A 218 -15.91 12.25 6.12
N ILE A 219 -15.28 12.62 7.23
CA ILE A 219 -15.03 14.03 7.59
C ILE A 219 -14.07 14.69 6.60
N GLU A 220 -12.99 14.02 6.19
CA GLU A 220 -12.06 14.62 5.23
C GLU A 220 -12.70 14.83 3.85
N ALA A 221 -13.66 14.00 3.43
CA ALA A 221 -14.40 14.23 2.20
C ALA A 221 -15.31 15.46 2.29
N GLU A 222 -15.98 15.65 3.43
CA GLU A 222 -16.80 16.84 3.68
C GLU A 222 -15.93 18.11 3.67
N ILE A 223 -14.78 18.10 4.34
CA ILE A 223 -13.83 19.23 4.36
C ILE A 223 -13.32 19.56 2.95
N MET A 224 -13.11 18.56 2.08
CA MET A 224 -12.63 18.81 0.72
C MET A 224 -13.65 19.53 -0.18
N GLU A 225 -14.95 19.46 0.11
CA GLU A 225 -15.98 20.19 -0.63
C GLU A 225 -16.18 21.63 -0.11
N LEU A 226 -15.55 22.00 1.01
CA LEU A 226 -15.58 23.36 1.54
C LEU A 226 -14.59 24.28 0.81
N GLU A 227 -14.86 25.58 0.90
CA GLU A 227 -13.94 26.63 0.45
C GLU A 227 -12.73 26.75 1.39
N ASP A 228 -11.58 27.23 0.88
CA ASP A 228 -10.30 27.22 1.61
C ASP A 228 -10.37 27.95 2.97
N GLU A 229 -11.16 29.02 3.07
CA GLU A 229 -11.33 29.81 4.31
C GLU A 229 -12.07 29.03 5.42
N GLU A 230 -12.99 28.14 5.04
CA GLU A 230 -13.78 27.33 5.97
C GLU A 230 -13.01 26.08 6.42
N ARG A 231 -12.13 25.55 5.57
CA ARG A 231 -11.36 24.32 5.84
C ARG A 231 -10.52 24.40 7.11
N GLU A 232 -9.80 25.50 7.34
CA GLU A 232 -8.94 25.63 8.53
C GLU A 232 -9.76 25.62 9.83
N THR A 233 -10.96 26.20 9.78
CA THR A 233 -11.88 26.22 10.93
C THR A 233 -12.37 24.81 11.25
N PHE A 234 -12.84 24.07 10.24
CA PHE A 234 -13.31 22.69 10.42
C PHE A 234 -12.19 21.73 10.85
N LEU A 235 -10.98 21.85 10.28
CA LEU A 235 -9.82 21.06 10.71
C LEU A 235 -9.55 21.25 12.21
N SER A 236 -9.58 22.50 12.67
CA SER A 236 -9.36 22.85 14.07
C SER A 236 -10.46 22.33 15.00
N GLU A 237 -11.73 22.35 14.57
CA GLU A 237 -12.86 21.82 15.35
C GLU A 237 -12.75 20.32 15.60
N TYR A 238 -12.29 19.55 14.61
CA TYR A 238 -12.07 18.11 14.74
C TYR A 238 -10.69 17.75 15.33
N GLY A 239 -9.84 18.74 15.63
CA GLY A 239 -8.50 18.53 16.17
C GLY A 239 -7.51 17.91 15.17
N LEU A 240 -7.76 18.11 13.87
CA LEU A 240 -6.88 17.69 12.78
C LEU A 240 -5.93 18.85 12.45
N GLU A 241 -4.63 18.59 12.42
CA GLU A 241 -3.67 19.63 12.01
C GLU A 241 -3.72 19.87 10.51
N LYS A 242 -3.88 18.79 9.73
CA LYS A 242 -3.89 18.77 8.26
C LYS A 242 -4.67 17.56 7.75
N LEU A 243 -5.17 17.66 6.52
CA LEU A 243 -5.69 16.52 5.78
C LEU A 243 -4.66 15.40 5.69
N SER A 244 -5.14 14.16 5.64
CA SER A 244 -4.32 12.96 5.60
C SER A 244 -3.74 12.72 4.20
N ALA A 245 -4.37 13.26 3.15
CA ALA A 245 -3.92 13.10 1.77
C ALA A 245 -2.48 13.62 1.51
N PRO A 246 -2.09 14.85 1.90
CA PRO A 246 -0.70 15.30 1.81
C PRO A 246 0.30 14.44 2.60
N LYS A 247 -0.08 13.97 3.79
CA LYS A 247 0.75 13.08 4.62
C LYS A 247 1.00 11.75 3.90
N PHE A 248 -0.06 11.18 3.34
CA PHE A 248 0.00 9.96 2.53
C PHE A 248 0.87 10.13 1.28
N LEU A 249 0.69 11.20 0.49
CA LEU A 249 1.50 11.44 -0.71
C LEU A 249 2.99 11.53 -0.40
N LYS A 250 3.34 12.24 0.68
CA LYS A 250 4.73 12.34 1.14
C LYS A 250 5.27 11.00 1.66
N ALA A 251 4.46 10.24 2.40
CA ALA A 251 4.84 8.91 2.87
C ALA A 251 5.09 7.95 1.70
N SER A 252 4.20 7.93 0.72
CA SER A 252 4.34 7.14 -0.52
C SER A 252 5.61 7.50 -1.27
N TYR A 253 5.89 8.79 -1.47
CA TYR A 253 7.10 9.24 -2.16
C TYR A 253 8.38 8.87 -1.42
N ASN A 254 8.41 8.93 -0.09
CA ASN A 254 9.60 8.57 0.71
C ASN A 254 9.84 7.06 0.78
N LEU A 255 8.80 6.27 0.52
CA LEU A 255 8.83 4.81 0.67
C LEU A 255 9.30 4.11 -0.61
N LEU A 256 9.13 4.76 -1.77
CA LEU A 256 9.60 4.34 -3.09
C LEU A 256 11.04 4.82 -3.33
#